data_AF-A0A1Q9P300-F1
#
_entry.id   AF-A0A1Q9P300-F1
#
_cell.length_a   1.000
_cell.length_b   1.000
_cell.length_c   1.000
_cell.angle_alpha   90.00
_cell.angle_beta   90.00
_cell.angle_gamma   90.00
#
_symmetry.space_group_name_H-M   'P 1'
#
loop_
_entity.id
_entity.type
_entity.pdbx_description
1 polymer ?
#
loop_
_entity_poly.entity_id
_entity_poly.type
_entity_poly.pdbx_seq_one_letter_code
_entity_poly.pdbx_strand_id
1 'polypeptide(L)'
;MQDTLIIYFGIALGYIWILSPLGKHKDSFVKLTINFFTPILIFVSIINIELKGFDWLFPVIGALLVTIIGVVTPKIIAKQSNQEPPTSAELCTSSFSNGLNFPYPIIFAFSPDALGAASIFLATAIILRNTVGLSISGISMKKENISEILTFPPIIAIILGIIVNPLISIENSESDVVWGIFQIGIIATLMTV
;
A
#
# COMPACT_ATOMS: atom_id res chain seq x y z
N MET A 1 14.49 8.59 -16.72
CA MET A 1 14.18 10.05 -16.80
C MET A 1 12.71 10.29 -17.07
N GLN A 2 12.07 9.54 -17.97
CA GLN A 2 10.63 9.66 -18.26
C GLN A 2 9.76 9.44 -17.02
N ASP A 3 10.09 8.47 -16.17
CA ASP A 3 9.29 8.13 -14.98
C ASP A 3 9.31 9.22 -13.91
N THR A 4 10.45 9.94 -13.79
CA THR A 4 10.60 11.06 -12.86
C THR A 4 9.70 12.24 -13.26
N LEU A 5 9.53 12.49 -14.57
CA LEU A 5 8.63 13.54 -15.05
C LEU A 5 7.16 13.23 -14.71
N ILE A 6 6.76 11.95 -14.77
CA ILE A 6 5.42 11.51 -14.38
C ILE A 6 5.15 11.81 -12.91
N ILE A 7 6.15 11.62 -12.03
CA ILE A 7 6.02 11.96 -10.61
C ILE A 7 5.73 13.45 -10.42
N TYR A 8 6.62 14.31 -10.96
CA TYR A 8 6.46 15.76 -10.80
C TYR A 8 5.17 16.27 -11.43
N PHE A 9 4.78 15.69 -12.57
CA PHE A 9 3.52 16.01 -13.24
C PHE A 9 2.31 15.64 -12.39
N GLY A 10 2.28 14.43 -11.81
CA GLY A 10 1.20 14.00 -10.92
C GLY A 10 1.07 14.87 -9.67
N ILE A 11 2.19 15.25 -9.05
CA ILE A 11 2.21 16.18 -7.90
C ILE A 11 1.69 17.56 -8.31
N ALA A 12 2.15 18.09 -9.45
CA ALA A 12 1.70 19.38 -9.96
C ALA A 12 0.18 19.38 -10.24
N LEU A 13 -0.35 18.32 -10.84
CA LEU A 13 -1.79 18.15 -11.03
C LEU A 13 -2.55 18.08 -9.72
N GLY A 14 -2.03 17.37 -8.71
CA GLY A 14 -2.61 17.31 -7.37
C GLY A 14 -2.71 18.69 -6.73
N TYR A 15 -1.62 19.46 -6.82
CA TYR A 15 -1.57 20.83 -6.31
C TYR A 15 -2.58 21.76 -7.02
N ILE A 16 -2.59 21.75 -8.35
CA ILE A 16 -3.55 22.53 -9.17
C ILE A 16 -4.98 22.15 -8.80
N TRP A 17 -5.24 20.87 -8.62
CA TRP A 17 -6.57 20.39 -8.29
C TRP A 17 -7.04 20.85 -6.91
N ILE A 18 -6.20 20.74 -5.89
CA ILE A 18 -6.52 21.22 -4.53
C ILE A 18 -6.91 22.70 -4.54
N LEU A 19 -6.24 23.51 -5.37
CA LEU A 19 -6.54 24.94 -5.53
C LEU A 19 -7.76 25.23 -6.42
N SER A 20 -8.23 24.26 -7.19
CA SER A 20 -9.35 24.42 -8.10
C SER A 20 -10.71 24.21 -7.39
N PRO A 21 -11.84 24.66 -7.99
CA PRO A 21 -13.17 24.37 -7.48
C PRO A 21 -13.51 22.88 -7.39
N LEU A 22 -12.76 22.01 -8.08
CA LEU A 22 -12.91 20.56 -8.02
C LEU A 22 -12.35 19.98 -6.71
N GLY A 23 -11.55 20.72 -5.94
CA GLY A 23 -10.99 20.26 -4.66
C GLY A 23 -12.06 19.82 -3.64
N LYS A 24 -13.30 20.32 -3.77
CA LYS A 24 -14.46 19.86 -2.99
C LYS A 24 -14.79 18.36 -3.16
N HIS A 25 -14.28 17.73 -4.22
CA HIS A 25 -14.46 16.31 -4.52
C HIS A 25 -13.27 15.44 -4.08
N LYS A 26 -12.32 16.01 -3.32
CA LYS A 26 -11.11 15.30 -2.87
C LYS A 26 -11.44 13.96 -2.20
N ASP A 27 -12.39 13.93 -1.28
CA ASP A 27 -12.74 12.70 -0.55
C ASP A 27 -13.28 11.60 -1.48
N SER A 28 -14.12 11.97 -2.45
CA SER A 28 -14.63 11.04 -3.46
C SER A 28 -13.50 10.50 -4.33
N PHE A 29 -12.53 11.34 -4.69
CA PHE A 29 -11.40 10.88 -5.47
C PHE A 29 -10.43 10.02 -4.67
N VAL A 30 -10.13 10.37 -3.43
CA VAL A 30 -9.32 9.51 -2.55
C VAL A 30 -9.96 8.13 -2.43
N LYS A 31 -11.29 8.06 -2.28
CA LYS A 31 -12.02 6.78 -2.30
C LYS A 31 -11.89 6.06 -3.64
N LEU A 32 -11.97 6.75 -4.76
CA LEU A 32 -11.76 6.15 -6.09
C LEU A 32 -10.34 5.59 -6.21
N THR A 33 -9.33 6.37 -5.83
CA THR A 33 -7.92 5.96 -5.86
C THR A 33 -7.69 4.72 -5.00
N ILE A 34 -8.13 4.73 -3.75
CA ILE A 34 -7.93 3.61 -2.82
C ILE A 34 -8.69 2.35 -3.26
N ASN A 35 -9.92 2.48 -3.76
CA ASN A 35 -10.77 1.31 -4.05
C ASN A 35 -10.64 0.80 -5.50
N PHE A 36 -10.10 1.58 -6.41
CA PHE A 36 -9.99 1.23 -7.83
C PHE A 36 -8.54 1.23 -8.32
N PHE A 37 -7.84 2.36 -8.21
CA PHE A 37 -6.47 2.47 -8.74
C PHE A 37 -5.46 1.66 -7.92
N THR A 38 -5.46 1.76 -6.59
CA THR A 38 -4.51 1.02 -5.74
C THR A 38 -4.59 -0.49 -5.94
N PRO A 39 -5.77 -1.14 -5.95
CA PRO A 39 -5.86 -2.58 -6.24
C PRO A 39 -5.29 -2.94 -7.61
N ILE A 40 -5.56 -2.15 -8.65
CA ILE A 40 -5.01 -2.40 -10.00
C ILE A 40 -3.49 -2.28 -9.98
N LEU A 41 -2.93 -1.24 -9.35
CA LEU A 41 -1.48 -1.06 -9.22
C LEU A 41 -0.83 -2.26 -8.51
N ILE A 42 -1.41 -2.70 -7.40
CA ILE A 42 -0.90 -3.84 -6.65
C ILE A 42 -1.00 -5.13 -7.48
N PHE A 43 -2.13 -5.37 -8.14
CA PHE A 43 -2.34 -6.54 -8.98
C PHE A 43 -1.32 -6.59 -10.12
N VAL A 44 -1.22 -5.52 -10.91
CA VAL A 44 -0.29 -5.41 -12.04
C VAL A 44 1.15 -5.61 -11.58
N SER A 45 1.53 -5.03 -10.44
CA SER A 45 2.89 -5.22 -9.96
C SER A 45 3.15 -6.64 -9.50
N ILE A 46 2.18 -7.31 -8.83
CA ILE A 46 2.34 -8.70 -8.38
C ILE A 46 2.44 -9.66 -9.56
N ILE A 47 1.62 -9.51 -10.60
CA ILE A 47 1.68 -10.40 -11.77
C ILE A 47 3.00 -10.26 -12.55
N ASN A 48 3.68 -9.12 -12.43
CA ASN A 48 4.98 -8.88 -13.08
C ASN A 48 6.18 -9.23 -12.17
N ILE A 49 5.96 -9.74 -10.96
CA ILE A 49 7.07 -10.20 -10.09
C ILE A 49 7.49 -11.60 -10.53
N GLU A 50 8.79 -11.78 -10.75
CA GLU A 50 9.39 -13.12 -10.74
C GLU A 50 9.56 -13.60 -9.29
N LEU A 51 8.58 -14.35 -8.79
CA LEU A 51 8.68 -14.99 -7.47
C LEU A 51 9.60 -16.21 -7.54
N LYS A 52 10.92 -15.98 -7.44
CA LYS A 52 11.91 -17.07 -7.37
C LYS A 52 12.07 -17.56 -5.93
N GLY A 53 11.80 -18.85 -5.71
CA GLY A 53 12.06 -19.51 -4.43
C GLY A 53 11.38 -18.84 -3.22
N PHE A 54 12.19 -18.39 -2.26
CA PHE A 54 11.74 -17.79 -1.00
C PHE A 54 11.98 -16.27 -0.92
N ASP A 55 12.30 -15.60 -2.01
CA ASP A 55 12.63 -14.16 -2.00
C ASP A 55 11.44 -13.30 -1.53
N TRP A 56 10.22 -13.78 -1.73
CA TRP A 56 8.98 -13.17 -1.23
C TRP A 56 8.90 -13.11 0.31
N LEU A 57 9.64 -13.97 1.01
CA LEU A 57 9.59 -14.04 2.47
C LEU A 57 10.26 -12.81 3.11
N PHE A 58 11.29 -12.25 2.47
CA PHE A 58 12.03 -11.13 3.02
C PHE A 58 11.15 -9.86 3.18
N PRO A 59 10.37 -9.42 2.18
CA PRO A 59 9.39 -8.34 2.35
C PRO A 59 8.33 -8.62 3.43
N VAL A 60 7.86 -9.86 3.55
CA VAL A 60 6.89 -10.26 4.59
C VAL A 60 7.50 -10.10 5.98
N ILE A 61 8.72 -10.61 6.19
CA ILE A 61 9.46 -10.45 7.44
C ILE A 61 9.71 -8.97 7.72
N GLY A 62 10.07 -8.17 6.71
CA GLY A 62 10.24 -6.73 6.83
C GLY A 62 8.99 -6.03 7.37
N ALA A 63 7.81 -6.34 6.83
CA ALA A 63 6.54 -5.76 7.28
C ALA A 63 6.20 -6.16 8.72
N LEU A 64 6.44 -7.42 9.09
CA LEU A 64 6.27 -7.91 10.46
C LEU A 64 7.21 -7.19 11.43
N LEU A 65 8.49 -7.06 11.08
CA LEU A 65 9.48 -6.37 11.90
C LEU A 65 9.14 -4.90 12.11
N VAL A 66 8.76 -4.19 11.05
CA VAL A 66 8.30 -2.78 11.15
C VAL A 66 7.11 -2.67 12.09
N THR A 67 6.12 -3.57 11.97
CA THR A 67 4.96 -3.61 12.86
C THR A 67 5.37 -3.82 14.32
N ILE A 68 6.21 -4.83 14.59
CA ILE A 68 6.69 -5.17 15.94
C ILE A 68 7.47 -4.00 16.54
N ILE A 69 8.44 -3.45 15.80
CA ILE A 69 9.23 -2.30 16.24
C ILE A 69 8.32 -1.11 16.54
N GLY A 70 7.34 -0.83 15.68
CA GLY A 70 6.38 0.24 15.88
C GLY A 70 5.49 0.04 17.12
N VAL A 71 5.20 -1.20 17.53
CA VAL A 71 4.45 -1.45 18.78
C VAL A 71 5.36 -1.34 20.00
N VAL A 72 6.56 -1.92 19.93
CA VAL A 72 7.44 -2.12 21.08
C VAL A 72 8.20 -0.85 21.44
N THR A 73 8.73 -0.13 20.44
CA THR A 73 9.58 1.05 20.67
C THR A 73 8.87 2.16 21.45
N PRO A 74 7.64 2.59 21.12
CA PRO A 74 6.95 3.61 21.91
C PRO A 74 6.72 3.21 23.36
N LYS A 75 6.45 1.92 23.62
CA LYS A 75 6.28 1.39 24.99
C LYS A 75 7.59 1.44 25.77
N ILE A 76 8.72 1.09 25.14
CA ILE A 76 10.05 1.18 25.76
C ILE A 76 10.38 2.64 26.07
N ILE A 77 10.15 3.55 25.12
CA ILE A 77 10.43 4.99 25.28
C ILE A 77 9.60 5.58 26.43
N ALA A 78 8.29 5.31 26.47
CA ALA A 78 7.41 5.78 27.53
C ALA A 78 7.86 5.29 28.90
N LYS A 79 8.22 3.99 29.00
CA LYS A 79 8.74 3.39 30.24
C LYS A 79 10.07 4.01 30.68
N GLN A 80 11.02 4.21 29.75
CA GLN A 80 12.33 4.80 30.07
C GLN A 80 12.23 6.28 30.45
N SER A 81 11.24 6.99 29.90
CA SER A 81 11.02 8.41 30.13
C SER A 81 10.07 8.72 31.29
N ASN A 82 9.58 7.70 32.01
CA ASN A 82 8.53 7.82 33.04
C ASN A 82 7.27 8.57 32.56
N GLN A 83 6.87 8.33 31.30
CA GLN A 83 5.67 8.91 30.69
C GLN A 83 4.49 7.92 30.77
N GLU A 84 3.28 8.41 30.48
CA GLU A 84 2.11 7.55 30.33
C GLU A 84 2.31 6.55 29.18
N PRO A 85 1.76 5.32 29.28
CA PRO A 85 1.81 4.35 28.20
C PRO A 85 1.17 4.90 26.92
N PRO A 86 1.72 4.57 25.74
CA PRO A 86 1.14 5.02 24.47
C PRO A 86 -0.28 4.46 24.30
N THR A 87 -1.17 5.32 23.84
CA THR A 87 -2.54 4.99 23.47
C THR A 87 -2.58 4.04 22.27
N SER A 88 -3.72 3.36 22.07
CA SER A 88 -3.91 2.52 20.88
C SER A 88 -3.75 3.28 19.56
N ALA A 89 -4.16 4.55 19.52
CA ALA A 89 -4.01 5.39 18.32
C ALA A 89 -2.53 5.67 18.01
N GLU A 90 -1.73 5.97 19.04
CA GLU A 90 -0.28 6.16 18.89
C GLU A 90 0.41 4.87 18.43
N LEU A 91 0.07 3.74 19.05
CA LEU A 91 0.60 2.42 18.66
C LEU A 91 0.22 2.05 17.22
N CYS A 92 -1.02 2.28 16.81
CA CYS A 92 -1.42 2.05 15.42
C CYS A 92 -0.66 2.95 14.45
N THR A 93 -0.44 4.22 14.80
CA THR A 93 0.27 5.18 13.96
C THR A 93 1.76 4.83 13.82
N SER A 94 2.40 4.38 14.90
CA SER A 94 3.82 3.98 14.88
C SER A 94 4.04 2.62 14.21
N SER A 95 3.09 1.69 14.31
CA SER A 95 3.20 0.34 13.72
C SER A 95 2.84 0.27 12.26
N PHE A 96 1.89 1.10 11.81
CA PHE A 96 1.39 1.04 10.45
C PHE A 96 1.65 2.37 9.77
N SER A 97 2.74 2.40 8.98
CA SER A 97 2.95 3.49 8.03
C SER A 97 1.72 3.61 7.12
N ASN A 98 1.47 4.82 6.61
CA ASN A 98 0.45 5.03 5.60
C ASN A 98 0.92 4.42 4.26
N GLY A 99 0.92 3.08 4.19
CA GLY A 99 1.30 2.31 3.01
C GLY A 99 0.34 2.50 1.84
N LEU A 100 -0.87 3.02 2.06
CA LEU A 100 -1.73 3.41 0.95
C LEU A 100 -1.15 4.64 0.21
N ASN A 101 -0.44 5.51 0.94
CA ASN A 101 0.37 6.59 0.39
C ASN A 101 1.86 6.21 0.33
N PHE A 102 2.19 4.90 0.32
CA PHE A 102 3.58 4.48 0.19
C PHE A 102 4.19 5.14 -1.05
N PRO A 103 5.52 5.35 -1.09
CA PRO A 103 6.23 5.86 -2.25
C PRO A 103 6.14 4.92 -3.47
N TYR A 104 5.03 4.25 -3.77
CA TYR A 104 4.85 3.39 -4.93
C TYR A 104 5.22 4.10 -6.23
N PRO A 105 4.78 5.35 -6.47
CA PRO A 105 5.25 6.13 -7.61
C PRO A 105 6.77 6.37 -7.61
N ILE A 106 7.34 6.61 -6.42
CA ILE A 106 8.78 6.86 -6.25
C ILE A 106 9.58 5.55 -6.46
N ILE A 107 9.14 4.42 -5.90
CA ILE A 107 9.73 3.10 -6.10
C ILE A 107 9.65 2.74 -7.57
N PHE A 108 8.50 2.97 -8.22
CA PHE A 108 8.35 2.78 -9.65
C PHE A 108 9.38 3.58 -10.46
N ALA A 109 9.58 4.86 -10.15
CA ALA A 109 10.50 5.69 -10.93
C ALA A 109 11.98 5.50 -10.61
N PHE A 110 12.34 5.13 -9.38
CA PHE A 110 13.73 5.08 -8.92
C PHE A 110 14.26 3.65 -8.71
N SER A 111 13.38 2.66 -8.58
CA SER A 111 13.76 1.27 -8.32
C SER A 111 12.68 0.30 -8.82
N PRO A 112 12.41 0.25 -10.14
CA PRO A 112 11.34 -0.60 -10.71
C PRO A 112 11.52 -2.08 -10.35
N ASP A 113 12.76 -2.57 -10.25
CA ASP A 113 13.06 -3.94 -9.85
C ASP A 113 12.63 -4.27 -8.41
N ALA A 114 12.50 -3.25 -7.55
CA ALA A 114 12.03 -3.40 -6.17
C ALA A 114 10.51 -3.30 -6.03
N LEU A 115 9.78 -2.98 -7.11
CA LEU A 115 8.33 -2.80 -7.09
C LEU A 115 7.62 -4.06 -6.62
N GLY A 116 8.14 -5.23 -6.98
CA GLY A 116 7.61 -6.50 -6.53
C GLY A 116 7.72 -6.69 -5.02
N ALA A 117 8.94 -6.56 -4.49
CA ALA A 117 9.19 -6.62 -3.05
C ALA A 117 8.36 -5.58 -2.28
N ALA A 118 8.27 -4.35 -2.79
CA ALA A 118 7.45 -3.29 -2.21
C ALA A 118 5.95 -3.64 -2.18
N SER A 119 5.45 -4.29 -3.23
CA SER A 119 4.05 -4.74 -3.31
C SER A 119 3.74 -5.81 -2.28
N ILE A 120 4.64 -6.78 -2.07
CA ILE A 120 4.49 -7.82 -1.06
C ILE A 120 4.59 -7.24 0.35
N PHE A 121 5.53 -6.33 0.58
CA PHE A 121 5.63 -5.60 1.85
C PHE A 121 4.34 -4.85 2.14
N LEU A 122 3.83 -4.08 1.17
CA LEU A 122 2.60 -3.31 1.29
C LEU A 122 1.39 -4.21 1.54
N ALA A 123 1.29 -5.31 0.79
CA ALA A 123 0.26 -6.31 0.97
C ALA A 123 0.22 -6.84 2.40
N THR A 124 1.38 -7.24 2.90
CA THR A 124 1.55 -7.73 4.26
C THR A 124 1.19 -6.65 5.27
N ALA A 125 1.66 -5.42 5.09
CA ALA A 125 1.35 -4.29 5.96
C ALA A 125 -0.14 -3.95 6.00
N ILE A 126 -0.85 -4.02 4.87
CA ILE A 126 -2.31 -3.83 4.79
C ILE A 126 -3.03 -4.93 5.58
N ILE A 127 -2.64 -6.19 5.41
CA ILE A 127 -3.22 -7.31 6.16
C ILE A 127 -2.97 -7.14 7.65
N LEU A 128 -1.74 -6.83 8.06
CA LEU A 128 -1.38 -6.60 9.47
C LEU A 128 -2.12 -5.42 10.07
N ARG A 129 -2.23 -4.30 9.35
CA ARG A 129 -2.99 -3.12 9.81
C ARG A 129 -4.46 -3.47 10.06
N ASN A 130 -5.05 -4.24 9.17
CA ASN A 130 -6.44 -4.65 9.24
C ASN A 130 -6.69 -5.80 10.22
N THR A 131 -5.65 -6.52 10.67
CA THR A 131 -5.77 -7.64 11.63
C THR A 131 -5.19 -7.27 13.00
N VAL A 132 -3.86 -7.16 13.09
CA VAL A 132 -3.12 -6.78 14.29
C VAL A 132 -3.50 -5.36 14.74
N GLY A 133 -3.75 -4.44 13.81
CA GLY A 133 -4.19 -3.09 14.15
C GLY A 133 -5.56 -3.04 14.84
N LEU A 134 -6.50 -3.92 14.47
CA LEU A 134 -7.77 -4.06 15.20
C LEU A 134 -7.54 -4.57 16.62
N SER A 135 -6.66 -5.56 16.79
CA SER A 135 -6.27 -6.07 18.11
C SER A 135 -5.61 -5.00 18.98
N ILE A 136 -4.71 -4.17 18.42
CA ILE A 136 -4.08 -3.03 19.13
C ILE A 136 -5.14 -1.99 19.53
N SER A 137 -6.16 -1.81 18.70
CA SER A 137 -7.29 -0.90 18.97
C SER A 137 -8.28 -1.42 20.01
N GLY A 138 -8.07 -2.65 20.54
CA GLY A 138 -8.98 -3.28 21.48
C GLY A 138 -10.31 -3.75 20.87
N ILE A 139 -10.41 -3.78 19.53
CA ILE A 139 -11.59 -4.24 18.81
C ILE A 139 -11.51 -5.77 18.70
N SER A 140 -12.53 -6.47 19.19
CA SER A 140 -12.59 -7.93 19.08
C SER A 140 -12.77 -8.37 17.63
N MET A 141 -12.02 -9.38 17.21
CA MET A 141 -12.13 -9.98 15.87
C MET A 141 -13.42 -10.78 15.76
N LYS A 142 -14.48 -10.16 15.23
CA LYS A 142 -15.72 -10.83 14.88
C LYS A 142 -15.67 -11.32 13.42
N LYS A 143 -16.60 -12.21 13.06
CA LYS A 143 -16.71 -12.76 11.71
C LYS A 143 -16.93 -11.66 10.67
N GLU A 144 -17.68 -10.62 11.04
CA GLU A 144 -17.96 -9.46 10.19
C GLU A 144 -16.66 -8.71 9.85
N ASN A 145 -15.80 -8.47 10.85
CA ASN A 145 -14.51 -7.81 10.66
C ASN A 145 -13.62 -8.62 9.73
N ILE A 146 -13.53 -9.95 9.92
CA ILE A 146 -12.73 -10.82 9.04
C ILE A 146 -13.24 -10.75 7.60
N SER A 147 -14.56 -10.77 7.41
CA SER A 147 -15.16 -10.64 6.08
C SER A 147 -14.82 -9.29 5.43
N GLU A 148 -14.86 -8.20 6.19
CA GLU A 148 -14.51 -6.86 5.70
C GLU A 148 -13.03 -6.80 5.26
N ILE A 149 -12.13 -7.42 6.03
CA ILE A 149 -10.70 -7.52 5.68
C ILE A 149 -10.52 -8.29 4.37
N LEU A 150 -11.15 -9.45 4.23
CA LEU A 150 -11.01 -10.30 3.04
C LEU A 150 -11.70 -9.70 1.80
N THR A 151 -12.70 -8.84 1.99
CA THR A 151 -13.39 -8.14 0.91
C THR A 151 -12.77 -6.78 0.57
N PHE A 152 -11.72 -6.38 1.28
CA PHE A 152 -11.02 -5.13 1.01
C PHE A 152 -10.33 -5.19 -0.38
N PRO A 153 -10.61 -4.24 -1.31
CA PRO A 153 -10.16 -4.38 -2.69
C PRO A 153 -8.65 -4.59 -2.88
N PRO A 154 -7.75 -3.90 -2.15
CA PRO A 154 -6.32 -4.21 -2.20
C PRO A 154 -5.98 -5.65 -1.83
N ILE A 155 -6.62 -6.22 -0.81
CA ILE A 155 -6.39 -7.61 -0.37
C ILE A 155 -6.85 -8.59 -1.46
N ILE A 156 -8.01 -8.34 -2.07
CA ILE A 156 -8.49 -9.14 -3.20
C ILE A 156 -7.49 -9.09 -4.36
N ALA A 157 -7.01 -7.90 -4.74
CA ALA A 157 -6.01 -7.74 -5.79
C ALA A 157 -4.70 -8.49 -5.50
N ILE A 158 -4.25 -8.51 -4.24
CA ILE A 158 -3.07 -9.27 -3.82
C ILE A 158 -3.29 -10.76 -4.03
N ILE A 159 -4.41 -11.29 -3.53
CA ILE A 159 -4.75 -12.71 -3.64
C ILE A 159 -4.87 -13.10 -5.11
N LEU A 160 -5.58 -12.31 -5.91
CA LEU A 160 -5.72 -12.54 -7.34
C LEU A 160 -4.36 -12.48 -8.06
N GLY A 161 -3.52 -11.49 -7.74
CA GLY A 161 -2.18 -11.37 -8.30
C GLY A 161 -1.33 -12.61 -8.04
N ILE A 162 -1.32 -13.11 -6.81
CA ILE A 162 -0.57 -14.32 -6.43
C ILE A 162 -1.10 -15.57 -7.16
N ILE A 163 -2.42 -15.70 -7.31
CA ILE A 163 -3.03 -16.85 -8.00
C ILE A 163 -2.76 -16.80 -9.51
N VAL A 164 -2.82 -15.61 -10.10
CA VAL A 164 -2.73 -15.40 -11.55
C VAL A 164 -1.28 -15.34 -12.04
N ASN A 165 -0.34 -14.82 -11.23
CA ASN A 165 1.08 -14.70 -11.57
C ASN A 165 1.69 -16.00 -12.15
N PRO A 166 1.52 -17.20 -11.57
CA PRO A 166 2.07 -18.43 -12.15
C PRO A 166 1.38 -18.91 -13.43
N LEU A 167 0.20 -18.36 -13.76
CA LEU A 167 -0.63 -18.76 -14.91
C LEU A 167 -0.38 -17.89 -16.16
N ILE A 168 0.20 -16.70 -15.98
CA ILE A 168 0.47 -15.77 -17.08
C ILE A 168 1.96 -15.81 -17.41
N SER A 169 2.30 -16.21 -18.64
CA SER A 169 3.63 -15.94 -19.20
C SER A 169 3.78 -14.43 -19.39
N ILE A 170 4.76 -13.83 -18.71
CA ILE A 170 5.03 -12.38 -18.67
C ILE A 170 5.16 -11.77 -20.08
N GLU A 171 5.50 -12.56 -21.10
CA GLU A 171 5.61 -12.13 -22.50
C GLU A 171 4.34 -11.50 -23.10
N ASN A 172 3.16 -11.64 -22.47
CA ASN A 172 1.90 -11.08 -22.97
C ASN A 172 1.27 -9.99 -22.07
N SER A 173 1.92 -9.57 -20.97
CA SER A 173 1.32 -8.62 -20.01
C SER A 173 1.46 -7.14 -20.40
N GLU A 174 2.31 -6.81 -21.39
CA GLU A 174 2.46 -5.46 -21.95
C GLU A 174 1.35 -5.08 -22.94
N SER A 175 0.10 -5.43 -22.62
CA SER A 175 -1.02 -4.80 -23.31
C SER A 175 -0.97 -3.29 -23.01
N ASP A 176 -0.85 -2.47 -24.07
CA ASP A 176 -0.80 -0.99 -23.98
C ASP A 176 -1.91 -0.42 -23.08
N VAL A 177 -3.06 -1.10 -23.01
CA VAL A 177 -4.20 -0.73 -22.19
C VAL A 177 -3.93 -0.93 -20.69
N VAL A 178 -3.36 -2.07 -20.29
CA VAL A 178 -3.07 -2.36 -18.87
C VAL A 178 -2.01 -1.40 -18.36
N TRP A 179 -0.98 -1.15 -19.17
CA TRP A 179 0.07 -0.20 -18.83
C TRP A 179 -0.43 1.24 -18.77
N GLY A 180 -1.32 1.64 -19.68
CA GLY A 180 -1.97 2.95 -19.63
C GLY A 180 -2.81 3.15 -18.35
N ILE A 181 -3.61 2.15 -17.96
CA ILE A 181 -4.39 2.20 -16.71
C ILE A 181 -3.45 2.28 -15.50
N PHE A 182 -2.36 1.53 -15.51
CA PHE A 182 -1.35 1.55 -14.46
C PHE A 182 -0.72 2.94 -14.31
N GLN A 183 -0.31 3.60 -15.41
CA GLN A 183 0.23 4.95 -15.38
C GLN A 183 -0.79 5.98 -14.87
N ILE A 184 -2.07 5.87 -15.29
CA ILE A 184 -3.15 6.71 -14.77
C ILE A 184 -3.31 6.49 -13.26
N GLY A 185 -3.24 5.24 -12.79
CA GLY A 185 -3.30 4.92 -11.38
C GLY A 185 -2.16 5.54 -10.57
N ILE A 186 -0.94 5.54 -11.11
CA ILE A 186 0.22 6.21 -10.49
C ILE A 186 -0.05 7.71 -10.35
N ILE A 187 -0.48 8.36 -11.42
CA ILE A 187 -0.79 9.80 -11.41
C ILE A 187 -1.92 10.10 -10.42
N ALA A 188 -3.01 9.31 -10.45
CA ALA A 188 -4.13 9.47 -9.53
C ALA A 188 -3.70 9.31 -8.07
N THR A 189 -2.78 8.39 -7.79
CA THR A 189 -2.22 8.18 -6.45
C THR A 189 -1.39 9.39 -6.02
N LEU A 190 -0.51 9.89 -6.90
CA LEU A 190 0.29 11.09 -6.64
C LEU A 190 -0.56 12.34 -6.39
N MET A 191 -1.71 12.46 -7.05
CA MET A 191 -2.64 13.58 -6.85
C MET A 191 -3.34 13.56 -5.47
N THR A 192 -3.31 12.41 -4.76
CA THR A 192 -3.94 12.26 -3.43
C THR A 192 -3.01 12.50 -2.25
N VAL A 193 -1.69 12.53 -2.49
CA VAL A 193 -0.66 12.81 -1.49
C VAL A 193 -0.58 14.31 -1.23
#